data_AF-A0A1I6J918-F1
#
_entry.id   AF-A0A1I6J918-F1
#
_cell.length_a   1.000
_cell.length_b   1.000
_cell.length_c   1.000
_cell.angle_alpha   90.00
_cell.angle_beta   90.00
_cell.angle_gamma   90.00
#
_symmetry.space_group_name_H-M   'P 1'
#
loop_
_entity.id
_entity.type
_entity.pdbx_description
1 polymer ?
#
loop_
_entity_poly.entity_id
_entity_poly.type
_entity_poly.pdbx_seq_one_letter_code
_entity_poly.pdbx_strand_id
1 'polypeptide(L)'
;MHRFDPDEFLEVAEHLSSRQSEGSMRSAASRAYYGVFILARELAVIGDKGSEVHLRTRHHYEQAGERLIAEGLEYLRRRRNIADYLTERIFSQQDSRDVLKRSRHVRAALRIFAGRRKHAHAAGG
;
A
#
# COMPACT_ATOMS: atom_id res chain seq x y z
N MET A 1 6.20 -23.30 7.48
CA MET A 1 6.86 -22.07 7.01
C MET A 1 5.92 -20.91 7.28
N HIS A 2 6.34 -19.91 8.05
CA HIS A 2 5.49 -18.76 8.41
C HIS A 2 5.43 -17.75 7.25
N ARG A 3 4.24 -17.24 6.94
CA ARG A 3 4.04 -16.12 6.00
C ARG A 3 3.44 -14.97 6.78
N PHE A 4 4.13 -13.83 6.77
CA PHE A 4 3.67 -12.60 7.39
C PHE A 4 2.38 -12.10 6.71
N ASP A 5 1.39 -11.64 7.48
CA ASP A 5 0.18 -11.01 6.96
C ASP A 5 0.39 -9.50 6.78
N PRO A 6 0.40 -8.96 5.54
CA PRO A 6 0.54 -7.54 5.31
C PRO A 6 -0.57 -6.68 5.96
N ASP A 7 -1.72 -7.27 6.31
CA ASP A 7 -2.80 -6.56 6.98
C ASP A 7 -2.40 -6.13 8.41
N GLU A 8 -1.48 -6.84 9.07
CA GLU A 8 -0.91 -6.42 10.36
C GLU A 8 -0.27 -5.02 10.28
N PHE A 9 0.33 -4.64 9.14
CA PHE A 9 0.86 -3.29 8.98
C PHE A 9 -0.23 -2.22 8.93
N LEU A 10 -1.44 -2.54 8.43
CA LEU A 10 -2.54 -1.60 8.43
C LEU A 10 -3.10 -1.40 9.84
N GLU A 11 -3.17 -2.46 10.63
CA GLU A 11 -3.57 -2.38 12.04
C GLU A 11 -2.61 -1.50 12.84
N VAL A 12 -1.29 -1.69 12.67
CA VAL A 12 -0.27 -0.83 13.28
C VAL A 12 -0.42 0.61 12.78
N ALA A 13 -0.69 0.83 11.49
CA ALA A 13 -0.88 2.17 10.95
C ALA A 13 -2.10 2.87 11.57
N GLU A 14 -3.20 2.16 11.78
CA GLU A 14 -4.39 2.69 12.44
C GLU A 14 -4.12 3.04 13.90
N HIS A 15 -3.42 2.17 14.63
CA HIS A 15 -3.00 2.47 16.00
C HIS A 15 -2.13 3.73 16.07
N LEU A 16 -1.10 3.84 15.23
CA LEU A 16 -0.20 4.99 15.19
C LEU A 16 -0.91 6.28 14.80
N SER A 17 -1.87 6.22 13.86
CA SER A 17 -2.64 7.39 13.45
C SER A 17 -3.57 7.92 14.54
N SER A 18 -3.88 7.16 15.60
CA SER A 18 -4.66 7.68 16.73
C SER A 18 -3.86 8.62 17.62
N ARG A 19 -2.52 8.58 17.55
CA ARG A 19 -1.62 9.37 18.39
C ARG A 19 -1.40 10.76 17.81
N GLN A 20 -1.31 11.76 18.66
CA GLN A 20 -1.20 13.18 18.26
C GLN A 20 0.23 13.63 17.88
N SER A 21 1.25 12.79 18.09
CA SER A 21 2.64 13.14 17.76
C SER A 21 2.91 12.98 16.26
N GLU A 22 3.61 13.95 15.66
CA GLU A 22 4.00 13.91 14.25
C GLU A 22 4.79 12.65 13.87
N GLY A 23 5.71 12.19 14.72
CA GLY A 23 6.46 10.94 14.48
C GLY A 23 5.56 9.71 14.33
N SER A 24 4.46 9.63 15.10
CA SER A 24 3.47 8.56 14.96
C SER A 24 2.69 8.70 13.65
N MET A 25 2.29 9.92 13.27
CA MET A 25 1.56 10.19 12.03
C MET A 25 2.40 9.87 10.78
N ARG A 26 3.70 10.21 10.80
CA ARG A 26 4.67 9.83 9.75
C ARG A 26 4.85 8.32 9.67
N SER A 27 5.04 7.67 10.83
CA SER A 27 5.19 6.21 10.91
C SER A 27 3.94 5.48 10.42
N ALA A 28 2.74 5.99 10.74
CA ALA A 28 1.47 5.47 10.24
C ALA A 28 1.43 5.49 8.71
N ALA A 29 1.92 6.55 8.05
CA ALA A 29 1.96 6.62 6.60
C ALA A 29 2.89 5.56 5.99
N SER A 30 4.06 5.34 6.61
CA SER A 30 4.99 4.28 6.21
C SER A 30 4.35 2.89 6.33
N ARG A 31 3.74 2.57 7.47
CA ARG A 31 3.08 1.27 7.69
C ARG A 31 1.88 1.08 6.76
N ALA A 32 1.06 2.12 6.57
CA ALA A 32 -0.09 2.08 5.67
C ALA A 32 0.31 1.80 4.22
N TYR A 33 1.43 2.35 3.76
CA TYR A 33 1.96 2.05 2.44
C TYR A 33 2.45 0.60 2.33
N TYR A 34 3.28 0.15 3.27
CA TYR A 34 3.88 -1.19 3.19
C TYR A 34 2.84 -2.31 3.29
N GLY A 35 1.76 -2.13 4.06
CA GLY A 35 0.68 -3.10 4.14
C GLY A 35 0.06 -3.41 2.77
N VAL A 36 -0.25 -2.37 1.97
CA VAL A 36 -0.80 -2.59 0.63
C VAL A 36 0.25 -2.91 -0.43
N PHE A 37 1.46 -2.35 -0.32
CA PHE A 37 2.51 -2.57 -1.30
C PHE A 37 2.99 -4.02 -1.30
N ILE A 38 3.18 -4.63 -0.13
CA ILE A 38 3.60 -6.03 -0.04
C ILE A 38 2.54 -6.94 -0.65
N LEU A 39 1.27 -6.76 -0.27
CA LEU A 39 0.16 -7.52 -0.84
C LEU A 39 0.09 -7.35 -2.37
N ALA A 40 0.20 -6.12 -2.87
CA ALA A 40 0.21 -5.84 -4.30
C ALA A 40 1.36 -6.54 -5.03
N ARG A 41 2.57 -6.47 -4.48
CA ARG A 41 3.75 -7.11 -5.06
C ARG A 41 3.59 -8.64 -5.10
N GLU A 42 3.07 -9.23 -4.04
CA GLU A 42 2.82 -10.67 -3.96
C GLU A 42 1.77 -11.14 -4.97
N LEU A 43 0.66 -10.40 -5.11
CA LEU A 43 -0.38 -10.70 -6.10
C LEU A 43 0.10 -10.52 -7.54
N ALA A 44 1.07 -9.64 -7.76
CA ALA A 44 1.76 -9.48 -9.04
C ALA A 44 2.87 -10.52 -9.29
N VAL A 45 3.16 -11.39 -8.30
CA VAL A 45 4.23 -12.42 -8.36
C VAL A 45 5.61 -11.80 -8.65
N ILE A 46 5.89 -10.63 -8.08
CA ILE A 46 7.17 -9.92 -8.26
C ILE A 46 8.10 -10.25 -7.09
N GLY A 47 9.17 -10.99 -7.37
CA GLY A 47 10.19 -11.41 -6.38
C GLY A 47 11.31 -10.40 -6.11
N ASP A 48 11.36 -9.31 -6.87
CA ASP A 48 12.43 -8.31 -6.78
C ASP A 48 12.51 -7.61 -5.42
N LYS A 49 13.74 -7.30 -5.02
CA LYS A 49 14.06 -6.59 -3.77
C LYS A 49 14.79 -5.26 -3.97
N GLY A 50 15.12 -4.91 -5.22
CA GLY A 50 15.77 -3.64 -5.56
C GLY A 50 14.84 -2.43 -5.45
N SER A 51 15.39 -1.22 -5.52
CA SER A 51 14.63 0.04 -5.42
C SER A 51 13.50 0.16 -6.45
N GLU A 52 13.71 -0.38 -7.65
CA GLU A 52 12.75 -0.33 -8.76
C GLU A 52 11.52 -1.22 -8.56
N VAL A 53 11.49 -2.04 -7.51
CA VAL A 53 10.34 -2.93 -7.21
C VAL A 53 9.04 -2.14 -7.07
N HIS A 54 9.09 -0.93 -6.53
CA HIS A 54 7.92 -0.07 -6.36
C HIS A 54 7.36 0.38 -7.72
N LEU A 55 8.24 0.79 -8.64
CA LEU A 55 7.88 1.21 -9.99
C LEU A 55 7.30 0.05 -10.80
N ARG A 56 7.96 -1.12 -10.76
CA ARG A 56 7.52 -2.33 -11.46
C ARG A 56 6.18 -2.86 -10.96
N THR A 57 5.97 -2.86 -9.64
CA THR A 57 4.69 -3.28 -9.06
C THR A 57 3.55 -2.36 -9.53
N ARG A 58 3.78 -1.05 -9.54
CA ARG A 58 2.80 -0.09 -10.07
C ARG A 58 2.50 -0.35 -11.55
N HIS A 59 3.54 -0.50 -12.38
CA HIS A 59 3.38 -0.72 -13.81
C HIS A 59 2.64 -2.02 -14.15
N HIS A 60 2.82 -3.08 -13.36
CA HIS A 60 2.02 -4.30 -13.49
C HIS A 60 0.52 -4.02 -13.42
N TYR A 61 0.08 -3.27 -12.41
CA TYR A 61 -1.34 -2.93 -12.24
C TYR A 61 -1.84 -1.93 -13.28
N GLU A 62 -0.97 -1.02 -13.75
CA GLU A 62 -1.29 -0.13 -14.86
C GLU A 62 -1.53 -0.91 -16.16
N GLN A 63 -0.65 -1.85 -16.50
CA GLN A 63 -0.77 -2.72 -17.68
C GLN A 63 -1.98 -3.66 -17.58
N ALA A 64 -2.36 -4.08 -16.37
CA ALA A 64 -3.56 -4.87 -16.11
C ALA A 64 -4.87 -4.06 -16.17
N GLY A 65 -4.82 -2.74 -16.41
CA GLY A 65 -5.99 -1.86 -16.42
C GLY A 65 -6.53 -1.52 -15.02
N GLU A 66 -5.82 -1.88 -13.95
CA GLU A 66 -6.21 -1.67 -12.56
C GLU A 66 -5.80 -0.29 -12.05
N ARG A 67 -6.31 0.76 -12.70
CA ARG A 67 -5.91 2.15 -12.48
C ARG A 67 -6.00 2.61 -11.02
N LEU A 68 -7.06 2.19 -10.30
CA LEU A 68 -7.24 2.52 -8.88
C LEU A 68 -6.08 2.01 -8.02
N ILE A 69 -5.59 0.79 -8.31
CA ILE A 69 -4.47 0.19 -7.60
C ILE A 69 -3.18 0.93 -7.95
N ALA A 70 -2.90 1.13 -9.25
CA ALA A 70 -1.68 1.78 -9.72
C ALA A 70 -1.55 3.22 -9.20
N GLU A 71 -2.58 4.04 -9.34
CA GLU A 71 -2.60 5.42 -8.86
C GLU A 71 -2.55 5.49 -7.34
N GLY A 72 -3.26 4.58 -6.66
CA GLY A 72 -3.24 4.47 -5.21
C GLY A 72 -1.86 4.14 -4.65
N LEU A 73 -1.15 3.18 -5.26
CA LEU A 73 0.22 2.82 -4.88
C LEU A 73 1.18 4.00 -5.06
N GLU A 74 1.09 4.73 -6.17
CA GLU A 74 1.95 5.90 -6.41
C GLU A 74 1.64 7.04 -5.43
N TYR A 75 0.36 7.33 -5.20
CA TYR A 75 -0.03 8.31 -4.19
C TYR A 75 0.56 7.96 -2.82
N LEU A 76 0.35 6.74 -2.35
CA LEU A 76 0.81 6.30 -1.03
C LEU A 76 2.33 6.34 -0.92
N ARG A 77 3.05 5.94 -1.98
CA ARG A 77 4.52 6.02 -2.03
C ARG A 77 5.01 7.46 -1.91
N ARG A 78 4.39 8.40 -2.64
CA ARG A 78 4.73 9.83 -2.53
C ARG A 78 4.46 10.37 -1.14
N ARG A 79 3.30 10.03 -0.55
CA ARG A 79 2.93 10.45 0.80
C ARG A 79 3.90 9.90 1.85
N ARG A 80 4.31 8.64 1.75
CA ARG A 80 5.37 8.06 2.57
C ARG A 80 6.68 8.84 2.39
N ASN A 81 7.13 9.09 1.17
CA ASN A 81 8.39 9.81 0.95
C ASN A 81 8.37 11.22 1.59
N ILE A 82 7.23 11.92 1.52
CA ILE A 82 7.05 13.19 2.23
C ILE A 82 7.17 12.99 3.75
N ALA A 83 6.50 11.97 4.30
CA ALA A 83 6.53 11.65 5.72
C ALA A 83 7.92 11.23 6.23
N ASP A 84 8.69 10.50 5.44
CA ASP A 84 9.97 9.92 5.87
C ASP A 84 11.13 10.90 5.67
N TYR A 85 11.09 11.76 4.64
CA TYR A 85 12.27 12.56 4.23
C TYR A 85 12.11 14.07 4.30
N LEU A 86 10.90 14.63 4.26
CA LEU A 86 10.72 16.09 4.30
C LEU A 86 10.49 16.55 5.74
N THR A 87 11.55 17.01 6.40
CA THR A 87 11.54 17.41 7.82
C THR A 87 11.08 18.84 8.04
N GLU A 88 11.17 19.68 7.02
CA GLU A 88 10.76 21.09 7.00
C GLU A 88 9.24 21.30 6.87
N ARG A 89 8.49 20.22 6.61
CA ARG A 89 7.04 20.22 6.46
C ARG A 89 6.38 19.48 7.61
N ILE A 90 5.38 20.09 8.25
CA ILE A 90 4.53 19.39 9.23
C ILE A 90 3.71 18.31 8.53
N PHE A 91 3.82 17.07 9.01
CA PHE A 91 2.93 15.97 8.61
C PHE A 91 1.76 15.85 9.58
N SER A 92 0.60 16.33 9.14
CA SER A 92 -0.57 16.54 10.00
C SER A 92 -1.39 15.27 10.26
N GLN A 93 -2.33 15.38 11.21
CA GLN A 93 -3.32 14.34 11.48
C GLN A 93 -4.20 14.06 10.26
N GLN A 94 -4.53 15.10 9.50
CA GLN A 94 -5.32 14.94 8.27
C GLN A 94 -4.54 14.17 7.21
N ASP A 95 -3.24 14.47 7.05
CA ASP A 95 -2.36 13.75 6.15
C ASP A 95 -2.31 12.24 6.47
N SER A 96 -2.23 11.89 7.75
CA SER A 96 -2.25 10.49 8.21
C SER A 96 -3.60 9.80 7.92
N ARG A 97 -4.72 10.49 8.17
CA ARG A 97 -6.07 9.99 7.89
C ARG A 97 -6.30 9.76 6.39
N ASP A 98 -5.82 10.66 5.54
CA ASP A 98 -5.94 10.54 4.08
C ASP A 98 -5.15 9.35 3.54
N VAL A 99 -3.95 9.14 4.06
CA VAL A 99 -3.11 7.97 3.72
C VAL A 99 -3.80 6.67 4.13
N LEU A 100 -4.34 6.57 5.35
CA LEU A 100 -5.09 5.39 5.79
C LEU A 100 -6.33 5.14 4.94
N LYS A 101 -7.12 6.18 4.66
CA LYS A 101 -8.30 6.08 3.80
C LYS A 101 -7.93 5.55 2.41
N ARG A 102 -6.88 6.10 1.80
CA ARG A 102 -6.40 5.64 0.50
C ARG A 102 -5.90 4.21 0.55
N SER A 103 -5.15 3.84 1.59
CA SER A 103 -4.64 2.48 1.77
C SER A 103 -5.77 1.46 1.87
N ARG A 104 -6.83 1.75 2.63
CA ARG A 104 -8.02 0.88 2.70
C ARG A 104 -8.71 0.71 1.34
N HIS A 105 -8.82 1.77 0.54
CA HIS A 105 -9.37 1.67 -0.82
C HIS A 105 -8.51 0.78 -1.74
N VAL A 106 -7.18 0.94 -1.69
CA VAL A 106 -6.25 0.11 -2.48
C VAL A 106 -6.33 -1.34 -2.04
N ARG A 107 -6.37 -1.62 -0.73
CA ARG A 107 -6.55 -2.99 -0.19
C ARG A 107 -7.85 -3.62 -0.68
N ALA A 108 -8.96 -2.89 -0.64
CA ALA A 108 -10.24 -3.40 -1.14
C ALA A 108 -10.15 -3.75 -2.64
N ALA A 109 -9.55 -2.88 -3.45
CA ALA A 109 -9.36 -3.15 -4.88
C ALA A 109 -8.44 -4.37 -5.13
N LEU A 110 -7.36 -4.53 -4.36
CA LEU A 110 -6.48 -5.71 -4.43
C LEU A 110 -7.22 -7.01 -4.12
N ARG A 111 -8.14 -7.01 -3.14
CA ARG A 111 -8.97 -8.17 -2.82
C ARG A 111 -9.92 -8.54 -3.97
N ILE A 112 -10.54 -7.54 -4.61
CA ILE A 112 -11.38 -7.77 -5.79
C ILE A 112 -10.54 -8.32 -6.95
N PHE A 113 -9.38 -7.75 -7.22
CA PHE A 113 -8.44 -8.23 -8.24
C PHE A 113 -8.05 -9.70 -8.00
N ALA A 114 -7.67 -10.04 -6.77
CA ALA A 114 -7.32 -11.41 -6.39
C ALA A 114 -8.50 -12.38 -6.59
N GLY A 115 -9.72 -11.96 -6.25
CA GLY A 115 -10.94 -12.73 -6.50
C GLY A 115 -11.16 -13.01 -8.00
N ARG A 116 -11.08 -11.98 -8.84
CA ARG A 116 -11.22 -12.13 -10.31
C ARG A 116 -10.21 -13.11 -10.89
N ARG A 117 -8.94 -13.04 -10.46
CA ARG A 117 -7.90 -13.97 -10.92
C ARG A 117 -8.18 -15.42 -10.54
N LYS A 118 -8.64 -15.68 -9.31
CA LYS A 118 -9.00 -17.04 -8.88
C LYS A 118 -10.12 -17.63 -9.74
N HIS A 119 -11.16 -16.84 -10.05
CA HIS A 119 -12.25 -17.30 -10.91
C HIS A 119 -11.80 -17.55 -12.36
N ALA A 120 -10.98 -16.68 -12.93
CA ALA A 120 -10.45 -16.87 -14.28
C ALA A 120 -9.60 -18.15 -14.40
N HIS A 121 -8.80 -18.47 -13.38
CA HIS A 121 -8.04 -19.72 -13.35
C HIS A 121 -8.94 -20.97 -13.21
N ALA A 122 -10.05 -20.89 -12.46
CA ALA A 122 -10.96 -22.02 -12.28
C ALA A 122 -11.88 -22.28 -13.50
N ALA A 123 -12.12 -21.27 -14.34
CA ALA A 123 -12.97 -21.39 -15.52
C ALA A 123 -12.20 -21.80 -16.79
N GLY A 124 -10.86 -21.81 -16.75
CA GLY A 124 -9.97 -22.09 -17.90
C GLY A 124 -9.10 -23.34 -17.76
N GLY A 125 -9.35 -24.18 -16.76
CA GLY A 125 -8.73 -25.50 -16.58
C GLY A 125 -9.80 -26.58 -16.54
#